data_AF-A0A8S3JIH1-F1
#
_entry.id   AF-A0A8S3JIH1-F1
#
_cell.length_a   1.000
_cell.length_b   1.000
_cell.length_c   1.000
_cell.angle_alpha   90.00
_cell.angle_beta   90.00
_cell.angle_gamma   90.00
#
_symmetry.space_group_name_H-M   'P 1'
#
loop_
_entity.id
_entity.type
_entity.pdbx_description
1 polymer ?
#
loop_
_entity_poly.entity_id
_entity_poly.type
_entity_poly.pdbx_seq_one_letter_code
_entity_poly.pdbx_strand_id
1 'polypeptide(L)'
;IQTLNESEQHYISDLDNFILRTLQPLANALITSNSTPLHLDFDSLDELLKFHHHLSNILNESIQSKHYIGALFLQLASGFKSIFEVYCYQHAKILFLFNNHKDRILNGLSKIDPYFDNNTYVQLIKNLSLPLNRLDRYASFLKEYLYNLEEFHVDRGDAQRA
;
A
#
# COMPACT_ATOMS: atom_id res chain seq x y z
N ILE A 1 14.64 -13.27 2.65
CA ILE A 1 14.73 -11.95 1.96
C ILE A 1 14.16 -12.03 0.55
N GLN A 2 14.63 -12.96 -0.29
CA GLN A 2 14.18 -13.07 -1.69
C GLN A 2 12.65 -13.22 -1.83
N THR A 3 12.01 -14.12 -1.07
CA THR A 3 10.54 -14.27 -1.06
C THR A 3 9.81 -13.02 -0.60
N LEU A 4 10.37 -12.26 0.35
CA LEU A 4 9.79 -10.98 0.78
C LEU A 4 9.83 -9.97 -0.37
N ASN A 5 10.98 -9.84 -1.02
CA ASN A 5 11.17 -8.89 -2.11
C ASN A 5 10.31 -9.23 -3.35
N GLU A 6 10.20 -10.51 -3.72
CA GLU A 6 9.27 -10.95 -4.77
C GLU A 6 7.82 -10.59 -4.43
N SER A 7 7.44 -10.80 -3.16
CA SER A 7 6.10 -10.41 -2.70
C SER A 7 5.87 -8.90 -2.66
N GLU A 8 6.96 -8.12 -2.51
CA GLU A 8 6.95 -6.65 -2.51
C GLU A 8 6.74 -6.14 -3.93
N GLN A 9 7.48 -6.68 -4.90
CA GLN A 9 7.35 -6.34 -6.31
C GLN A 9 5.95 -6.65 -6.85
N HIS A 10 5.37 -7.79 -6.46
CA HIS A 10 3.98 -8.11 -6.82
C HIS A 10 3.00 -7.08 -6.25
N TYR A 11 3.17 -6.72 -4.98
CA TYR A 11 2.30 -5.75 -4.31
C TYR A 11 2.42 -4.34 -4.93
N ILE A 12 3.63 -3.91 -5.26
CA ILE A 12 3.89 -2.66 -5.97
C ILE A 12 3.18 -2.67 -7.34
N SER A 13 3.34 -3.75 -8.11
CA SER A 13 2.69 -3.91 -9.41
C SER A 13 1.16 -3.86 -9.31
N ASP A 14 0.58 -4.51 -8.29
CA ASP A 14 -0.86 -4.49 -8.07
C ASP A 14 -1.36 -3.09 -7.71
N LEU A 15 -0.65 -2.37 -6.82
CA LEU A 15 -0.99 -1.01 -6.44
C LEU A 15 -0.87 -0.03 -7.61
N ASP A 16 0.21 -0.12 -8.39
CA ASP A 16 0.44 0.73 -9.55
C ASP A 16 -0.66 0.51 -10.61
N ASN A 17 -0.99 -0.76 -10.90
CA ASN A 17 -2.11 -1.09 -11.76
C ASN A 17 -3.45 -0.57 -11.21
N PHE A 18 -3.67 -0.65 -9.91
CA PHE A 18 -4.90 -0.15 -9.29
C PHE A 18 -5.03 1.38 -9.39
N ILE A 19 -3.93 2.11 -9.17
CA ILE A 19 -3.90 3.57 -9.29
C ILE A 19 -4.17 3.98 -10.73
N LEU A 20 -3.43 3.41 -11.69
CA LEU A 20 -3.49 3.78 -13.10
C LEU A 20 -4.79 3.35 -13.79
N ARG A 21 -5.30 2.14 -13.50
CA ARG A 21 -6.46 1.57 -14.20
C ARG A 21 -7.79 1.86 -13.52
N THR A 22 -7.79 2.19 -12.23
CA THR A 22 -9.04 2.37 -11.47
C THR A 22 -9.14 3.75 -10.83
N LEU A 23 -8.17 4.17 -10.03
CA LEU A 23 -8.29 5.40 -9.24
C LEU A 23 -8.19 6.68 -10.08
N GLN A 24 -7.21 6.77 -11.00
CA GLN A 24 -7.07 7.95 -11.86
C GLN A 24 -8.26 8.13 -12.82
N PRO A 25 -8.74 7.08 -13.53
CA PRO A 25 -9.93 7.21 -14.37
C PRO A 25 -11.18 7.56 -13.55
N LEU A 26 -11.31 7.03 -12.33
CA LEU A 26 -12.42 7.35 -11.42
C LEU A 26 -12.38 8.82 -10.96
N ALA A 27 -11.22 9.32 -10.54
CA ALA A 27 -11.06 10.73 -10.17
C ALA A 27 -11.48 11.65 -11.34
N ASN A 28 -11.02 11.34 -12.56
CA ASN A 28 -11.38 12.10 -13.75
C ASN A 28 -12.88 12.02 -14.07
N ALA A 29 -13.50 10.85 -13.95
CA ALA A 29 -14.93 10.66 -14.20
C ALA A 29 -15.82 11.41 -13.20
N LEU A 30 -15.34 11.60 -11.96
CA LEU A 30 -16.06 12.30 -10.90
C LEU A 30 -15.93 13.83 -11.00
N ILE A 31 -14.80 14.32 -11.51
CA ILE A 31 -14.58 15.75 -11.78
C ILE A 31 -15.35 16.22 -13.02
N THR A 32 -15.39 15.40 -14.08
CA THR A 32 -16.03 15.73 -15.37
C THR A 32 -17.55 15.50 -15.39
N SER A 33 -18.12 15.03 -14.29
CA SER A 33 -19.57 14.83 -14.17
C SER A 33 -20.31 16.18 -14.10
N ASN A 34 -21.49 16.28 -14.70
CA ASN A 34 -22.35 17.49 -14.71
C ASN A 34 -22.89 17.92 -13.32
N SER A 35 -22.42 17.28 -12.25
CA SER A 35 -22.78 17.51 -10.85
C SER A 35 -21.63 18.19 -10.11
N THR A 36 -21.84 18.70 -8.89
CA THR A 36 -20.79 19.35 -8.08
C THR A 36 -19.52 18.48 -8.03
N PRO A 37 -18.35 18.97 -8.50
CA PRO A 37 -17.16 18.15 -8.66
C PRO A 37 -16.77 17.51 -7.32
N LEU A 38 -16.57 16.20 -7.33
CA LEU A 38 -16.08 15.46 -6.16
C LEU A 38 -14.59 15.26 -6.33
N HIS A 39 -13.80 16.01 -5.57
CA HIS A 39 -12.35 15.85 -5.53
C HIS A 39 -12.00 14.70 -4.59
N LEU A 40 -11.46 13.62 -5.16
CA LEU A 40 -10.83 12.54 -4.43
C LEU A 40 -9.33 12.75 -4.54
N ASP A 41 -8.68 12.90 -3.40
CA ASP A 41 -7.23 13.00 -3.30
C ASP A 41 -6.66 11.61 -3.00
N PHE A 42 -5.73 11.18 -3.84
CA PHE A 42 -5.04 9.90 -3.73
C PHE A 42 -3.52 10.06 -3.58
N ASP A 43 -3.03 11.28 -3.33
CA ASP A 43 -1.60 11.59 -3.29
C ASP A 43 -0.85 10.76 -2.22
N SER A 44 -1.50 10.43 -1.10
CA SER A 44 -0.90 9.53 -0.10
C SER A 44 -0.65 8.11 -0.61
N LEU A 45 -1.44 7.61 -1.58
CA LEU A 45 -1.17 6.32 -2.21
C LEU A 45 0.06 6.38 -3.12
N ASP A 46 0.25 7.49 -3.83
CA ASP A 46 1.43 7.69 -4.66
C ASP A 46 2.70 7.82 -3.80
N GLU A 47 2.64 8.52 -2.67
CA GLU A 47 3.73 8.58 -1.70
C GLU A 47 4.04 7.21 -1.09
N LEU A 48 3.00 6.46 -0.72
CA LEU A 48 3.12 5.10 -0.21
C LEU A 48 3.75 4.17 -1.26
N LEU A 49 3.33 4.26 -2.52
CA LEU A 49 3.90 3.49 -3.62
C LEU A 49 5.39 3.81 -3.82
N LYS A 50 5.77 5.08 -3.80
CA LYS A 50 7.19 5.51 -3.87
C LYS A 50 8.02 4.92 -2.73
N PHE A 51 7.46 4.90 -1.51
CA PHE A 51 8.12 4.31 -0.36
C PHE A 51 8.31 2.79 -0.51
N HIS A 52 7.30 2.08 -1.00
CA HIS A 52 7.42 0.64 -1.29
C HIS A 52 8.44 0.35 -2.40
N HIS A 53 8.51 1.18 -3.45
CA HIS A 53 9.59 1.08 -4.45
C HIS A 53 10.98 1.28 -3.83
N HIS A 54 11.13 2.29 -2.95
CA HIS A 54 12.38 2.52 -2.25
C HIS A 54 12.76 1.31 -1.39
N LEU A 55 11.80 0.74 -0.65
CA LEU A 55 12.01 -0.46 0.15
C LEU A 55 12.42 -1.66 -0.71
N SER A 56 11.78 -1.91 -1.85
CA SER A 56 12.18 -3.02 -2.75
C SER A 56 13.60 -2.84 -3.28
N ASN A 57 14.02 -1.61 -3.56
CA ASN A 57 15.40 -1.33 -3.97
C ASN A 57 16.40 -1.65 -2.86
N ILE A 58 16.14 -1.19 -1.62
CA ILE A 58 17.01 -1.51 -0.48
C ILE A 58 17.02 -3.03 -0.22
N LEU A 59 15.87 -3.70 -0.32
CA LEU A 59 15.80 -5.16 -0.19
C LEU A 59 16.66 -5.87 -1.26
N ASN A 60 16.58 -5.44 -2.52
CA ASN A 60 17.41 -5.96 -3.61
C ASN A 60 18.91 -5.80 -3.32
N GLU A 61 19.33 -4.63 -2.85
CA GLU A 61 20.72 -4.38 -2.46
C GLU A 61 21.13 -5.29 -1.29
N SER A 62 20.27 -5.45 -0.27
CA SER A 62 20.55 -6.27 0.91
C SER A 62 20.71 -7.77 0.59
N ILE A 63 20.01 -8.28 -0.45
CA ILE A 63 20.17 -9.65 -0.94
C ILE A 63 21.61 -9.87 -1.45
N GLN A 64 22.20 -8.85 -2.09
CA GLN A 64 23.53 -8.96 -2.68
C GLN A 64 24.64 -8.81 -1.65
N SER A 65 24.45 -7.96 -0.64
CA SER A 65 25.47 -7.61 0.36
C SER A 65 25.36 -8.35 1.69
N LYS A 66 24.39 -9.27 1.85
CA LYS A 66 24.09 -9.99 3.12
C LYS A 66 23.87 -9.03 4.30
N HIS A 67 23.24 -7.88 4.06
CA HIS A 67 22.97 -6.93 5.13
C HIS A 67 21.96 -7.48 6.16
N TYR A 68 22.11 -6.95 7.37
CA TYR A 68 21.27 -7.17 8.54
C TYR A 68 19.88 -6.58 8.31
N ILE A 69 18.87 -7.46 8.20
CA ILE A 69 17.49 -7.09 7.92
C ILE A 69 16.88 -6.32 9.08
N GLY A 70 17.23 -6.67 10.32
CA GLY A 70 16.71 -6.01 11.51
C GLY A 70 17.07 -4.53 11.55
N ALA A 71 18.35 -4.21 11.31
CA ALA A 71 18.82 -2.82 11.21
C ALA A 71 18.13 -2.03 10.10
N LEU A 72 17.87 -2.67 8.94
CA LEU A 72 17.17 -2.05 7.81
C LEU A 72 15.71 -1.70 8.17
N PHE A 73 14.97 -2.63 8.79
CA PHE A 73 13.59 -2.36 9.21
C PHE A 73 13.52 -1.31 10.34
N LEU A 74 14.48 -1.30 11.27
CA LEU A 74 14.58 -0.25 12.29
C LEU A 74 14.77 1.15 11.68
N GLN A 75 15.63 1.27 10.67
CA GLN A 75 15.85 2.54 9.96
C GLN A 75 14.57 2.98 9.23
N LEU A 76 13.87 2.05 8.59
CA LEU A 76 12.63 2.32 7.86
C LEU A 76 11.40 2.53 8.75
N ALA A 77 11.43 2.07 10.01
CA ALA A 77 10.27 2.10 10.91
C ALA A 77 9.68 3.51 11.11
N SER A 78 10.55 4.53 11.22
CA SER A 78 10.12 5.92 11.35
C SER A 78 9.40 6.43 10.09
N GLY A 79 9.90 6.06 8.90
CA GLY A 79 9.29 6.38 7.62
C GLY A 79 7.96 5.66 7.41
N PHE A 80 7.91 4.36 7.72
CA PHE A 80 6.67 3.58 7.72
C PHE A 80 5.60 4.24 8.57
N LYS A 81 5.93 4.59 9.82
CA LYS A 81 4.97 5.24 10.73
C LYS A 81 4.44 6.55 10.14
N SER A 82 5.32 7.43 9.67
CA SER A 82 4.93 8.74 9.10
C SER A 82 3.99 8.59 7.92
N ILE A 83 4.32 7.71 6.97
CA ILE A 83 3.54 7.54 5.73
C ILE A 83 2.20 6.89 6.02
N PHE A 84 2.17 5.87 6.88
CA PHE A 84 0.93 5.19 7.25
C PHE A 84 -0.01 6.05 8.09
N GLU A 85 0.51 6.96 8.94
CA GLU A 85 -0.33 7.93 9.66
C GLU A 85 -1.07 8.86 8.69
N VAL A 86 -0.36 9.40 7.70
CA VAL A 86 -0.95 10.25 6.65
C VAL A 86 -1.95 9.46 5.83
N TYR A 87 -1.58 8.25 5.40
CA TYR A 87 -2.43 7.37 4.62
C TYR A 87 -3.72 6.99 5.37
N CYS A 88 -3.64 6.57 6.63
CA CYS A 88 -4.81 6.20 7.43
C CYS A 88 -5.80 7.37 7.57
N TYR A 89 -5.29 8.59 7.78
CA TYR A 89 -6.12 9.79 7.87
C TYR A 89 -6.83 10.10 6.54
N GLN A 90 -6.12 9.99 5.42
CA GLN A 90 -6.72 10.18 4.09
C GLN A 90 -7.68 9.06 3.73
N HIS A 91 -7.33 7.80 4.01
CA HIS A 91 -8.16 6.62 3.79
C HIS A 91 -9.52 6.75 4.47
N ALA A 92 -9.55 7.19 5.74
CA ALA A 92 -10.81 7.41 6.46
C ALA A 92 -11.70 8.47 5.77
N LYS A 93 -11.11 9.55 5.25
CA LYS A 93 -11.83 10.57 4.49
C LYS A 93 -12.37 10.03 3.16
N ILE A 94 -11.55 9.27 2.43
CA ILE A 94 -11.94 8.66 1.15
C ILE A 94 -13.12 7.71 1.37
N LEU A 95 -13.06 6.83 2.38
CA LEU A 95 -14.15 5.93 2.71
C LEU A 95 -15.43 6.67 3.12
N PHE A 96 -15.31 7.76 3.88
CA PHE A 96 -16.45 8.60 4.22
C PHE A 96 -17.11 9.20 2.96
N LEU A 97 -16.32 9.72 2.02
CA LEU A 97 -16.82 10.24 0.75
C LEU A 97 -17.43 9.14 -0.12
N PHE A 98 -16.84 7.95 -0.17
CA PHE A 98 -17.35 6.81 -0.93
C PHE A 98 -18.72 6.38 -0.41
N ASN A 99 -18.89 6.30 0.90
CA ASN A 99 -20.15 5.94 1.52
C ASN A 99 -21.23 7.00 1.30
N ASN A 100 -20.88 8.28 1.38
CA ASN A 100 -21.84 9.39 1.18
C ASN A 100 -22.21 9.63 -0.29
N HIS A 101 -21.36 9.21 -1.23
CA HIS A 101 -21.54 9.43 -2.66
C HIS A 101 -21.55 8.13 -3.47
N LYS A 102 -21.96 7.01 -2.85
CA LYS A 102 -21.91 5.67 -3.46
C LYS A 102 -22.47 5.61 -4.88
N ASP A 103 -23.65 6.18 -5.11
CA ASP A 103 -24.28 6.18 -6.44
C ASP A 103 -23.47 6.95 -7.48
N ARG A 104 -22.80 8.04 -7.07
CA ARG A 104 -21.93 8.82 -7.95
C ARG A 104 -20.64 8.07 -8.26
N ILE A 105 -20.06 7.37 -7.27
CA ILE A 105 -18.89 6.51 -7.46
C ILE A 105 -19.23 5.37 -8.42
N LEU A 106 -20.36 4.68 -8.22
CA LEU A 106 -20.83 3.61 -9.10
C LEU A 106 -21.07 4.10 -10.53
N ASN A 107 -21.70 5.26 -10.70
CA ASN A 107 -21.87 5.88 -12.01
C ASN A 107 -20.51 6.21 -12.64
N GLY A 108 -19.57 6.77 -11.87
CA GLY A 108 -18.20 7.01 -12.31
C GLY A 108 -17.50 5.73 -12.78
N LEU A 109 -17.62 4.65 -12.00
CA LEU A 109 -17.07 3.33 -12.35
C LEU A 109 -17.69 2.78 -13.64
N SER A 110 -19.02 2.87 -13.81
CA SER A 110 -19.70 2.41 -15.03
C SER A 110 -19.30 3.17 -16.30
N LYS A 111 -18.81 4.40 -16.17
CA LYS A 111 -18.27 5.19 -17.29
C LYS A 111 -16.85 4.76 -17.69
N ILE A 112 -16.11 4.16 -16.77
CA ILE A 112 -14.78 3.59 -17.04
C ILE A 112 -14.96 2.24 -17.74
N ASP A 113 -15.80 1.39 -17.15
CA ASP A 113 -16.12 0.07 -17.69
C ASP A 113 -17.58 -0.30 -17.35
N PRO A 114 -18.42 -0.61 -18.35
CA PRO A 114 -19.83 -0.98 -18.12
C PRO A 114 -20.01 -2.27 -17.29
N TYR A 115 -18.97 -3.11 -17.18
CA TYR A 115 -18.98 -4.30 -16.33
C TYR A 115 -18.72 -3.99 -14.85
N PHE A 116 -18.31 -2.76 -14.52
CA PHE A 116 -18.08 -2.38 -13.13
C PHE A 116 -19.40 -2.20 -12.38
N ASP A 117 -19.57 -2.97 -11.33
CA ASP A 117 -20.80 -3.08 -10.55
C ASP A 117 -20.56 -2.87 -9.05
N ASN A 118 -21.55 -3.24 -8.24
CA ASN A 118 -21.42 -3.21 -6.79
C ASN A 118 -20.27 -4.08 -6.26
N ASN A 119 -19.93 -5.18 -6.93
CA ASN A 119 -18.81 -6.03 -6.54
C ASN A 119 -17.48 -5.29 -6.80
N THR A 120 -17.36 -4.60 -7.92
CA THR A 120 -16.20 -3.74 -8.19
C THR A 120 -16.06 -2.63 -7.16
N TYR A 121 -17.16 -2.01 -6.72
CA TYR A 121 -17.14 -1.02 -5.64
C TYR A 121 -16.63 -1.61 -4.30
N VAL A 122 -17.09 -2.81 -3.94
CA VAL A 122 -16.58 -3.50 -2.74
C VAL A 122 -15.10 -3.85 -2.88
N GLN A 123 -14.69 -4.29 -4.08
CA GLN A 123 -13.29 -4.60 -4.37
C GLN A 123 -12.40 -3.34 -4.34
N LEU A 124 -12.90 -2.20 -4.80
CA LEU A 124 -12.24 -0.89 -4.70
C LEU A 124 -11.99 -0.51 -3.23
N ILE A 125 -13.00 -0.65 -2.36
CA ILE A 125 -12.84 -0.43 -0.91
C ILE A 125 -11.80 -1.40 -0.34
N LYS A 126 -11.88 -2.69 -0.69
CA LYS A 126 -10.94 -3.70 -0.23
C LYS A 126 -9.50 -3.38 -0.68
N ASN A 127 -9.33 -2.92 -1.92
CA ASN A 127 -8.03 -2.56 -2.48
C ASN A 127 -7.44 -1.34 -1.77
N LEU A 128 -8.28 -0.36 -1.40
CA LEU A 128 -7.87 0.75 -0.53
C LEU A 128 -7.49 0.28 0.88
N SER A 129 -7.85 -0.92 1.33
CA SER A 129 -7.38 -1.45 2.62
C SER A 129 -6.14 -2.33 2.49
N LEU A 130 -5.66 -2.63 1.26
CA LEU A 130 -4.49 -3.49 1.04
C LEU A 130 -3.21 -2.97 1.72
N PRO A 131 -2.91 -1.65 1.70
CA PRO A 131 -1.69 -1.17 2.35
C PRO A 131 -1.65 -1.44 3.84
N LEU A 132 -2.79 -1.36 4.52
CA LEU A 132 -2.89 -1.63 5.95
C LEU A 132 -2.56 -3.09 6.26
N ASN A 133 -3.08 -4.02 5.46
CA ASN A 133 -2.80 -5.46 5.59
C ASN A 133 -1.34 -5.80 5.24
N ARG A 134 -0.64 -4.94 4.49
CA ARG A 134 0.77 -5.17 4.13
C ARG A 134 1.68 -5.10 5.36
N LEU A 135 1.33 -4.27 6.36
CA LEU A 135 2.09 -4.15 7.61
C LEU A 135 2.17 -5.46 8.39
N ASP A 136 1.07 -6.21 8.45
CA ASP A 136 1.02 -7.52 9.12
C ASP A 136 1.98 -8.54 8.49
N ARG A 137 2.24 -8.41 7.18
CA ARG A 137 3.17 -9.26 6.46
C ARG A 137 4.62 -8.99 6.85
N TYR A 138 5.00 -7.73 7.08
CA TYR A 138 6.34 -7.40 7.57
C TYR A 138 6.55 -7.90 8.99
N ALA A 139 5.56 -7.75 9.88
CA ALA A 139 5.64 -8.26 11.25
C ALA A 139 5.77 -9.79 11.29
N SER A 140 5.05 -10.50 10.42
CA SER A 140 5.15 -11.95 10.28
C SER A 140 6.53 -12.38 9.76
N PHE A 141 7.03 -11.68 8.73
CA PHE A 141 8.35 -11.95 8.16
C PHE A 141 9.49 -11.71 9.17
N LEU A 142 9.44 -10.63 9.96
CA LEU A 142 10.45 -10.34 10.98
C LEU A 142 10.47 -11.42 12.07
N LYS A 143 9.29 -11.94 12.48
CA LYS A 143 9.20 -13.06 13.43
C LYS A 143 9.81 -14.35 12.87
N GLU A 144 9.50 -14.70 11.62
CA GLU A 144 10.11 -15.86 10.96
C GLU A 144 11.62 -15.70 10.79
N TYR A 145 12.07 -14.49 10.47
CA TYR A 145 13.49 -14.19 10.36
C TYR A 145 14.22 -14.35 11.70
N LEU A 146 13.64 -13.82 12.79
CA LEU A 146 14.15 -13.99 14.15
C LEU A 146 14.22 -15.46 14.61
N TYR A 147 13.24 -16.27 14.21
CA TYR A 147 13.22 -17.70 14.54
C TYR A 147 14.34 -18.48 13.84
N ASN A 148 14.67 -18.10 12.60
CA ASN A 148 15.71 -18.74 11.80
C ASN A 148 17.12 -18.16 12.02
N LEU A 149 17.25 -17.09 12.82
CA LEU A 149 18.52 -16.47 13.20
C LEU A 149 19.22 -17.27 14.30
N GLU A 150 20.50 -17.55 14.13
CA GLU A 150 21.35 -18.14 15.18
C GLU A 150 21.31 -17.30 16.47
N GLU A 151 21.39 -17.97 17.62
CA GLU A 151 21.18 -17.37 18.95
C GLU A 151 22.14 -16.20 19.26
N PHE A 152 23.33 -16.17 18.63
CA PHE A 152 24.36 -15.15 18.80
C PHE A 152 24.53 -14.21 17.59
N HIS A 153 23.55 -14.15 16.70
CA HIS A 153 23.65 -13.30 15.52
C HIS A 153 23.55 -11.80 15.88
N VAL A 154 24.45 -10.97 15.34
CA VAL A 154 24.54 -9.53 15.60
C VAL A 154 23.20 -8.80 15.31
N ASP A 155 22.44 -9.28 14.33
CA ASP A 155 21.14 -8.69 13.92
C ASP A 155 19.96 -9.09 14.81
N ARG A 156 20.13 -10.02 15.75
CA ARG A 156 19.01 -10.52 16.56
C ARG A 156 18.40 -9.42 17.44
N GLY A 157 19.24 -8.55 18.01
CA GLY A 157 18.80 -7.44 18.84
C GLY A 157 18.06 -6.35 18.06
N ASP A 158 18.47 -6.12 16.82
CA ASP A 158 17.86 -5.13 15.94
C ASP A 158 16.55 -5.64 15.34
N ALA A 159 16.50 -6.90 14.90
CA ALA A 159 15.29 -7.54 14.42
C ALA A 159 14.22 -7.70 15.53
N GLN A 160 14.60 -7.77 16.81
CA GLN A 160 13.66 -7.81 17.93
C GLN A 160 13.04 -6.42 18.24
N ARG A 161 13.74 -5.34 17.90
CA ARG A 161 13.27 -3.97 18.12
C ARG A 161 12.48 -3.42 16.92
N ALA A 162 12.74 -3.93 15.72
CA ALA A 162 12.01 -3.66 14.48
C ALA A 162 10.56 -4.16 14.55
#